data_AF-A0A819JRK8-F1
#
_entry.id   AF-A0A819JRK8-F1
#
_cell.length_a   1.000
_cell.length_b   1.000
_cell.length_c   1.000
_cell.angle_alpha   90.00
_cell.angle_beta   90.00
_cell.angle_gamma   90.00
#
_symmetry.space_group_name_H-M   'P 1'
#
loop_
_entity.id
_entity.type
_entity.pdbx_description
1 polymer ?
#
loop_
_entity_poly.entity_id
_entity_poly.type
_entity_poly.pdbx_seq_one_letter_code
_entity_poly.pdbx_strand_id
1 'polypeptide(L)'
;MLIFDATQKVTYKNLDRWYNELRDIRPHIPCLCAVNKIDAAIEVTKKLFSFPKKHDMPLYFVSAADDTNVVRLFRDSIRLANAYRMGDAQDFIDQVLRELEVG
;
A
#
# COMPACT_ATOMS: atom_id res chain seq x y z
N MET A 1 0.17 2.03 -2.58
CA MET A 1 0.14 0.65 -2.06
C MET A 1 1.57 0.13 -2.02
N LEU A 2 1.90 -0.74 -1.06
CA LEU A 2 3.17 -1.46 -0.99
C LEU A 2 2.90 -2.96 -1.15
N ILE A 3 3.64 -3.62 -2.03
CA ILE A 3 3.39 -5.03 -2.38
C ILE A 3 4.70 -5.80 -2.28
N PHE A 4 4.67 -6.95 -1.62
CA PHE A 4 5.80 -7.87 -1.58
C PHE A 4 5.38 -9.26 -2.03
N ASP A 5 6.35 -10.06 -2.48
CA ASP A 5 6.15 -11.39 -3.02
C ASP A 5 6.27 -12.44 -1.90
N ALA A 6 5.24 -13.28 -1.74
CA ALA A 6 5.19 -14.35 -0.74
C ALA A 6 6.37 -15.32 -0.85
N THR A 7 6.86 -15.55 -2.06
CA THR A 7 7.96 -16.48 -2.37
C THR A 7 9.34 -15.87 -2.15
N GLN A 8 9.45 -14.53 -2.12
CA GLN A 8 10.74 -13.83 -2.06
C GLN A 8 10.87 -12.95 -0.80
N LYS A 9 11.49 -13.52 0.25
CA LYS A 9 11.72 -12.83 1.53
C LYS A 9 12.41 -11.46 1.41
N VAL A 10 13.25 -11.26 0.39
CA VAL A 10 13.94 -9.97 0.16
C VAL A 10 12.96 -8.84 -0.12
N THR A 11 11.86 -9.12 -0.82
CA THR A 11 10.84 -8.10 -1.16
C THR A 11 10.12 -7.58 0.09
N TYR A 12 9.91 -8.44 1.10
CA TYR A 12 9.39 -8.02 2.40
C TYR A 12 10.37 -7.13 3.16
N LYS A 13 11.67 -7.45 3.13
CA LYS A 13 12.71 -6.63 3.79
C LYS A 13 12.85 -5.25 3.15
N ASN A 14 12.58 -5.13 1.85
CA ASN A 14 12.66 -3.86 1.14
C ASN A 14 11.50 -2.90 1.48
N LEU A 15 10.43 -3.37 2.12
CA LEU A 15 9.27 -2.55 2.47
C LEU A 15 9.64 -1.36 3.35
N ASP A 16 10.53 -1.54 4.33
CA ASP A 16 10.98 -0.42 5.18
C ASP A 16 11.62 0.69 4.35
N ARG A 17 12.48 0.32 3.39
CA ARG A 17 13.14 1.30 2.50
C ARG A 17 12.14 2.01 1.60
N TRP A 18 11.30 1.25 0.90
CA TRP A 18 10.30 1.82 -0.01
C TRP A 18 9.28 2.69 0.71
N TYR A 19 8.92 2.33 1.94
CA TYR A 19 8.00 3.13 2.74
C TYR A 19 8.62 4.44 3.21
N ASN A 20 9.89 4.43 3.63
CA ASN A 20 10.59 5.66 4.00
C ASN A 20 10.73 6.59 2.80
N GLU A 21 11.19 6.07 1.65
CA GLU A 21 11.29 6.82 0.39
C GLU A 21 9.93 7.45 0.01
N LEU A 22 8.82 6.71 0.18
CA LEU A 22 7.48 7.22 -0.07
C LEU A 22 7.08 8.34 0.90
N ARG A 23 7.38 8.16 2.19
CA ARG A 23 7.01 9.12 3.25
C ARG A 23 7.82 10.41 3.20
N ASP A 24 9.05 10.36 2.70
CA ASP A 24 9.87 11.55 2.45
C ASP A 24 9.23 12.47 1.41
N ILE A 25 8.51 11.91 0.43
CA ILE A 25 7.84 12.66 -0.64
C ILE A 25 6.38 12.97 -0.29
N ARG A 26 5.67 12.01 0.30
CA ARG A 26 4.22 12.06 0.61
C ARG A 26 3.97 11.59 2.06
N PRO A 27 4.09 12.48 3.04
CA PRO A 27 4.08 12.09 4.45
C PRO A 27 2.75 11.49 4.91
N HIS A 28 1.61 11.92 4.36
CA HIS A 28 0.30 11.61 4.94
C HIS A 28 -0.60 10.68 4.12
N ILE A 29 -0.23 10.33 2.88
CA ILE A 29 -1.12 9.51 2.04
C ILE A 29 -1.41 8.13 2.66
N PRO A 30 -2.65 7.62 2.58
CA PRO A 30 -2.97 6.30 3.10
C PRO A 30 -2.24 5.22 2.31
N CYS A 31 -1.71 4.23 3.02
CA CYS A 31 -1.00 3.10 2.42
C CYS A 31 -1.63 1.78 2.84
N LEU A 32 -1.77 0.87 1.87
CA LEU A 32 -2.16 -0.51 2.08
C LEU A 32 -0.96 -1.40 1.75
N CYS A 33 -0.85 -2.53 2.45
CA CYS A 33 0.15 -3.54 2.19
C CYS A 33 -0.50 -4.79 1.58
N ALA A 34 0.14 -5.40 0.59
CA ALA A 34 -0.31 -6.65 0.02
C ALA A 34 0.82 -7.68 -0.11
N VAL A 35 0.50 -8.94 0.19
CA VAL A 35 1.32 -10.11 -0.08
C VAL A 35 0.83 -10.72 -1.39
N ASN A 36 1.65 -10.68 -2.43
CA ASN A 36 1.34 -11.26 -3.73
C ASN A 36 1.88 -12.69 -3.86
N LYS A 37 1.36 -13.45 -4.83
CA LYS A 37 1.76 -14.84 -5.15
C LYS A 37 1.41 -15.89 -4.09
N ILE A 38 0.28 -15.71 -3.41
CA ILE A 38 -0.18 -16.68 -2.39
C ILE A 38 -0.62 -18.02 -3.00
N ASP A 39 -0.91 -18.05 -4.29
CA ASP A 39 -1.16 -19.26 -5.09
C ASP A 39 0.05 -20.21 -5.06
N ALA A 40 1.27 -19.65 -5.07
CA ALA A 40 2.52 -20.40 -5.04
C ALA A 40 3.08 -20.62 -3.62
N ALA A 41 2.54 -19.93 -2.61
CA ALA A 41 3.05 -19.96 -1.23
C ALA A 41 1.92 -19.77 -0.20
N ILE A 42 0.94 -20.68 -0.23
CA ILE A 42 -0.29 -20.57 0.58
C ILE A 42 -0.02 -20.55 2.08
N GLU A 43 1.06 -21.18 2.55
CA GLU A 43 1.47 -21.18 3.96
C GLU A 43 1.83 -19.79 4.49
N VAL A 44 2.16 -18.85 3.60
CA VAL A 44 2.45 -17.46 3.94
C VAL A 44 1.20 -16.74 4.44
N THR A 45 0.00 -17.17 4.04
CA THR A 45 -1.28 -16.59 4.52
C THR A 45 -1.53 -16.80 6.01
N LYS A 46 -0.87 -17.79 6.62
CA LYS A 46 -0.97 -18.09 8.06
C LYS A 46 0.02 -17.28 8.90
N LYS A 47 0.94 -16.54 8.26
CA LYS A 47 1.98 -15.76 8.95
C LYS A 47 1.45 -14.39 9.31
N LEU A 48 1.89 -13.90 10.46
CA LEU A 48 1.70 -12.51 10.85
C LEU A 48 2.88 -11.67 10.37
N PHE A 49 2.57 -10.49 9.84
CA PHE A 49 3.57 -9.55 9.36
C PHE A 49 3.63 -8.34 10.29
N SER A 50 4.82 -8.05 10.80
CA SER A 50 5.06 -6.95 11.72
C SER A 50 5.04 -5.60 11.02
N PHE A 51 5.50 -5.51 9.77
CA PHE A 51 5.59 -4.25 9.03
C PHE A 51 4.22 -3.56 8.87
N PRO A 52 3.17 -4.21 8.34
CA PRO A 52 1.85 -3.59 8.25
C PRO A 52 1.30 -3.19 9.61
N LYS A 53 1.49 -4.04 10.64
CA LYS A 53 1.04 -3.75 12.00
C LYS A 53 1.74 -2.54 12.62
N LYS A 54 3.05 -2.39 12.39
CA LYS A 54 3.86 -1.27 12.90
C LYS A 54 3.43 0.07 12.30
N HIS A 55 2.97 0.05 11.05
CA HIS A 55 2.59 1.25 10.31
C HIS A 55 1.07 1.43 10.18
N ASP A 56 0.29 0.68 10.96
CA ASP A 56 -1.18 0.68 10.93
C ASP A 56 -1.77 0.54 9.52
N MET A 57 -1.14 -0.32 8.71
CA MET A 57 -1.56 -0.56 7.33
C MET A 57 -2.48 -1.78 7.24
N PRO A 58 -3.61 -1.66 6.54
CA PRO A 58 -4.40 -2.80 6.09
C PRO A 58 -3.53 -3.78 5.29
N LEU A 59 -3.60 -5.06 5.63
CA LEU A 59 -2.86 -6.13 4.94
C LEU A 59 -3.81 -7.01 4.12
N TYR A 60 -3.44 -7.27 2.87
CA TYR A 60 -4.17 -8.13 1.95
C TYR A 60 -3.29 -9.30 1.48
N PHE A 61 -3.89 -10.46 1.32
CA PHE A 61 -3.29 -11.61 0.66
C PHE A 61 -3.90 -11.72 -0.73
N VAL A 62 -3.06 -11.59 -1.77
CA VAL A 62 -3.50 -11.53 -3.16
C VAL A 62 -2.69 -12.48 -4.04
N SER A 63 -3.30 -12.87 -5.15
CA SER A 63 -2.61 -13.47 -6.28
C SER A 63 -3.10 -12.81 -7.55
N ALA A 64 -2.18 -12.18 -8.27
CA ALA A 64 -2.47 -11.63 -9.59
C ALA A 64 -2.54 -12.71 -10.68
N ALA A 65 -2.11 -13.94 -10.39
CA ALA A 65 -2.11 -15.04 -11.36
C ALA A 65 -3.49 -15.70 -11.50
N ASP A 66 -4.29 -15.70 -10.42
CA ASP A 66 -5.62 -16.31 -10.35
C ASP A 66 -6.72 -15.32 -9.88
N ASP A 67 -6.41 -14.02 -9.90
CA ASP A 67 -7.28 -12.92 -9.49
C ASP A 67 -7.74 -12.93 -8.02
N THR A 68 -7.14 -13.77 -7.16
CA THR A 68 -7.50 -13.84 -5.75
C THR A 68 -7.31 -12.48 -5.06
N ASN A 69 -8.41 -11.91 -4.56
CA ASN A 69 -8.49 -10.67 -3.78
C ASN A 69 -7.93 -9.39 -4.43
N VAL A 70 -7.54 -9.43 -5.71
CA VAL A 70 -6.97 -8.27 -6.41
C VAL A 70 -8.00 -7.15 -6.54
N VAL A 71 -9.23 -7.47 -6.97
CA VAL A 71 -10.32 -6.49 -7.11
C VAL A 71 -10.62 -5.79 -5.78
N ARG A 72 -10.62 -6.55 -4.68
CA ARG A 72 -10.88 -6.00 -3.34
C ARG A 72 -9.78 -5.03 -2.92
N LEU A 73 -8.52 -5.40 -3.10
CA LEU A 73 -7.36 -4.55 -2.81
C LEU A 73 -7.47 -3.19 -3.53
N PHE A 74 -7.78 -3.20 -4.82
CA PHE A 74 -7.93 -1.96 -5.59
C PHE A 74 -9.13 -1.12 -5.15
N ARG A 75 -10.28 -1.76 -4.92
CA ARG A 75 -11.50 -1.06 -4.49
C ARG A 75 -11.31 -0.35 -3.14
N ASP A 76 -10.68 -1.02 -2.19
CA ASP A 76 -10.38 -0.45 -0.88
C ASP A 76 -9.32 0.66 -0.98
N SER A 77 -8.34 0.50 -1.87
CA SER A 77 -7.33 1.53 -2.15
C SER A 77 -7.94 2.82 -2.71
N ILE A 78 -8.86 2.70 -3.68
CA ILE A 78 -9.60 3.84 -4.24
C ILE A 78 -10.44 4.52 -3.15
N ARG A 79 -11.13 3.72 -2.33
CA ARG A 79 -11.95 4.25 -1.23
C ARG A 79 -11.11 5.05 -0.23
N LEU A 80 -9.95 4.52 0.17
CA LEU A 80 -9.04 5.22 1.10
C LEU A 80 -8.46 6.49 0.47
N ALA A 81 -8.05 6.44 -0.79
CA ALA A 81 -7.56 7.61 -1.51
C ALA A 81 -8.65 8.70 -1.62
N ASN A 82 -9.89 8.32 -1.93
CA ASN A 82 -10.99 9.28 -2.00
C ASN A 82 -11.33 9.87 -0.63
N ALA A 83 -11.33 9.06 0.43
CA ALA A 83 -11.54 9.54 1.80
C ALA A 83 -10.45 10.53 2.24
N TYR A 84 -9.18 10.25 1.92
CA TYR A 84 -8.07 11.17 2.16
C TYR A 84 -8.26 12.50 1.42
N ARG A 85 -8.60 12.44 0.12
CA ARG A 85 -8.84 13.65 -0.70
C ARG A 85 -10.01 14.50 -0.19
N MET A 86 -11.05 13.88 0.34
CA MET A 86 -12.25 14.58 0.83
C MET A 86 -12.14 15.04 2.29
N GLY A 87 -11.13 14.59 3.04
CA GLY A 87 -10.87 15.03 4.41
C GLY A 87 -9.98 16.27 4.48
N ASP A 88 -9.82 16.81 5.70
CA ASP A 88 -9.02 18.02 5.97
C ASP A 88 -7.48 17.82 5.89
N ALA A 89 -7.01 16.62 5.50
CA ALA A 89 -5.60 16.30 5.38
C ALA A 89 -5.05 16.79 4.04
N GLN A 90 -4.84 18.10 3.94
CA GLN A 90 -4.29 18.75 2.75
C GLN A 90 -2.80 19.03 2.96
N ASP A 91 -1.95 18.30 2.26
CA ASP A 91 -0.49 18.47 2.37
C ASP A 91 -0.03 19.69 1.56
N PHE A 92 1.09 20.32 1.95
CA PHE A 92 1.72 21.41 1.19
C PHE A 92 1.94 21.03 -0.30
N ILE A 93 2.34 19.79 -0.56
CA ILE A 93 2.49 19.26 -1.92
C ILE A 93 1.16 19.27 -2.68
N ASP A 94 0.04 19.02 -2.00
CA ASP A 94 -1.29 19.06 -2.61
C ASP A 94 -1.73 20.50 -2.93
N GLN A 95 -1.17 21.50 -2.25
CA GLN A 95 -1.35 22.91 -2.60
C GLN A 95 -0.50 23.30 -3.81
N VAL A 96 0.80 22.95 -3.80
CA VAL A 96 1.73 23.25 -4.91
C VAL A 96 1.24 22.62 -6.22
N LEU A 97 0.79 21.35 -6.19
CA LEU A 97 0.25 20.69 -7.38
C LEU A 97 -1.01 21.41 -7.92
N ARG A 98 -1.89 21.89 -7.04
CA ARG A 98 -3.07 22.67 -7.44
C ARG A 98 -2.70 23.99 -8.09
N GLU A 99 -1.69 24.69 -7.58
CA GLU A 99 -1.24 25.96 -8.16
C GLU A 99 -0.61 25.77 -9.55
N LEU A 100 0.06 24.63 -9.80
CA LEU A 100 0.62 24.29 -11.11
C LEU A 100 -0.41 23.85 -12.15
N GLU A 101 -1.57 23.33 -11.74
CA GLU A 101 -2.67 22.95 -12.66
C GLU A 101 -3.51 24.15 -13.13
N VAL A 102 -3.37 25.31 -12.48
CA VAL A 102 -4.17 26.52 -12.74
C VAL A 102 -3.39 27.58 -13.54
N GLY A 103 -2.09 27.38 -13.76
CA GLY A 103 -1.22 28.24 -14.59
C GLY A 103 -1.00 27.68 -15.99
#